data_AF-Q0RGW3-F1
#
_entry.id   AF-Q0RGW3-F1
#
_cell.length_a   1.000
_cell.length_b   1.000
_cell.length_c   1.000
_cell.angle_alpha   90.00
_cell.angle_beta   90.00
_cell.angle_gamma   90.00
#
_symmetry.space_group_name_H-M   'P 1'
#
loop_
_entity.id
_entity.type
_entity.pdbx_description
1 polymer ?
#
loop_
_entity_poly.entity_id
_entity_poly.type
_entity_poly.pdbx_seq_one_letter_code
_entity_poly.pdbx_strand_id
1 'polypeptide(L)'
;MLVADLAAVAPPVQDQAPYLARLNPARKTDGPALTVRVIEYTVHTTGPGGTASSELFCLVTDLLDIEKWPALDLACAYRDRWGVETVIGHHKTDLGEGQAVLRSRDPEGVAQEMWALFAVYQALHRLMGTSADATGLPPSTISFRHTLTAATDSIGAAFPP
;
A
#
# COMPACT_ATOMS: atom_id res chain seq x y z
N MET A 1 11.86 -3.11 -10.36
CA MET A 1 11.89 -2.24 -9.16
C MET A 1 11.50 -3.14 -8.01
N LEU A 2 12.41 -3.31 -7.05
CA LEU A 2 12.36 -4.35 -6.03
C LEU A 2 11.20 -4.05 -5.08
N VAL A 3 10.02 -4.63 -5.32
CA VAL A 3 8.97 -4.68 -4.29
C VAL A 3 9.48 -5.73 -3.31
N ALA A 4 10.24 -5.26 -2.32
CA ALA A 4 10.72 -6.13 -1.26
C ALA A 4 9.49 -6.77 -0.61
N ASP A 5 9.53 -8.09 -0.48
CA ASP A 5 8.55 -8.82 0.31
C ASP A 5 8.53 -8.21 1.72
N LEU A 6 7.42 -7.55 2.07
CA LEU A 6 7.24 -6.89 3.36
C LEU A 6 7.43 -7.88 4.53
N ALA A 7 7.29 -9.18 4.29
CA ALA A 7 7.57 -10.23 5.27
C ALA A 7 9.07 -10.36 5.64
N ALA A 8 9.99 -9.86 4.80
CA ALA A 8 11.44 -9.93 5.01
C ALA A 8 12.05 -8.65 5.63
N VAL A 9 11.20 -7.66 5.93
CA VAL A 9 11.62 -6.38 6.52
C VAL A 9 11.40 -6.41 8.02
N ALA A 10 12.48 -6.23 8.79
CA ALA A 10 12.39 -6.17 10.25
C ALA A 10 11.53 -4.99 10.70
N PRO A 11 10.90 -5.04 11.89
CA PRO A 11 10.22 -3.87 12.44
C PRO A 11 11.20 -2.68 12.50
N PRO A 12 10.73 -1.46 12.19
CA PRO A 12 11.56 -0.28 12.21
C PRO A 12 12.14 -0.05 13.62
N VAL A 13 13.38 0.40 13.69
CA VAL A 13 14.04 0.76 14.95
C VAL A 13 14.08 2.27 15.04
N GLN A 14 13.54 2.81 16.14
CA GLN A 14 13.58 4.24 16.37
C GLN A 14 15.00 4.65 16.83
N ASP A 15 15.64 5.52 16.07
CA ASP A 15 17.03 5.90 16.32
C ASP A 15 17.15 7.02 17.35
N GLN A 16 16.21 7.97 17.34
CA GLN A 16 16.21 9.18 18.18
C GLN A 16 14.81 9.49 18.72
N ALA A 17 14.75 10.32 19.77
CA ALA A 17 13.48 10.82 20.29
C ALA A 17 12.76 11.68 19.22
N PRO A 18 11.44 11.52 19.01
CA PRO A 18 10.71 12.32 18.06
C PRO A 18 10.69 13.79 18.50
N TYR A 19 10.72 14.70 17.54
CA TYR A 19 10.77 16.13 17.83
C TYR A 19 9.71 16.91 17.04
N LEU A 20 9.33 18.07 17.56
CA LEU A 20 8.41 18.98 16.88
C LEU A 20 9.19 19.92 15.97
N ALA A 21 8.68 20.14 14.77
CA ALA A 21 9.17 21.09 13.79
C ALA A 21 8.04 21.96 13.26
N ARG A 22 8.40 23.07 12.60
CA ARG A 22 7.44 23.91 11.88
C ARG A 22 7.70 23.81 10.38
N LEU A 23 6.69 23.34 9.67
CA LEU A 23 6.65 23.37 8.21
C LEU A 23 6.10 24.73 7.77
N ASN A 24 6.97 25.56 7.21
CA ASN A 24 6.57 26.85 6.66
C ASN A 24 6.01 26.67 5.24
N PRO A 25 4.95 27.41 4.89
CA PRO A 25 4.43 27.40 3.52
C PRO A 25 5.47 27.98 2.55
N ALA A 26 5.45 27.53 1.29
CA ALA A 26 6.33 28.04 0.26
C ALA A 26 6.12 29.55 0.01
N ARG A 27 4.86 30.01 0.06
CA ARG A 27 4.48 31.43 0.00
C ARG A 27 3.60 31.78 1.19
N LYS A 28 3.69 33.02 1.69
CA LYS A 28 2.83 33.50 2.80
C LYS A 28 1.33 33.38 2.52
N THR A 29 0.93 33.37 1.25
CA THR A 29 -0.46 33.21 0.81
C THR A 29 -0.99 31.78 0.94
N ASP A 30 -0.10 30.79 1.05
CA ASP A 30 -0.49 29.36 1.06
C ASP A 30 -0.96 28.89 2.45
N GLY A 31 -1.03 29.79 3.42
CA GLY A 31 -1.57 29.55 4.76
C GLY A 31 -0.56 29.78 5.89
N PRO A 32 -0.92 29.42 7.13
CA PRO A 32 -0.03 29.51 8.28
C PRO A 32 0.99 28.35 8.31
N ALA A 33 2.07 28.53 9.07
CA ALA A 33 3.02 27.45 9.34
C ALA A 33 2.34 26.31 10.12
N LEU A 34 2.57 25.07 9.68
CA LEU A 34 2.03 23.87 10.32
C LEU A 34 3.05 23.32 11.33
N THR A 35 2.59 23.03 12.55
CA THR A 35 3.42 22.27 13.51
C THR A 35 3.31 20.80 13.17
N VAL A 36 4.46 20.16 12.99
CA VAL A 36 4.57 18.75 12.64
C VAL A 36 5.48 18.05 13.65
N ARG A 37 5.31 16.75 13.79
CA ARG A 37 6.20 15.86 14.51
C ARG A 37 7.05 15.09 13.50
N VAL A 38 8.35 15.04 13.76
CA VAL A 38 9.32 14.31 12.97
C VAL A 38 9.77 13.08 13.73
N ILE A 39 9.71 11.93 13.06
CA ILE A 39 10.07 10.63 13.60
C ILE A 39 11.13 10.03 12.67
N GLU A 40 12.32 9.81 13.19
CA GLU A 40 13.42 9.16 12.48
C GLU A 40 13.54 7.71 12.93
N TYR A 41 13.56 6.79 11.97
CA TYR A 41 13.67 5.36 12.23
C TYR A 41 14.42 4.65 11.11
N THR A 42 15.14 3.60 11.46
CA THR A 42 15.89 2.78 10.52
C THR A 42 15.11 1.51 10.20
N VAL A 43 15.03 1.19 8.91
CA VAL A 43 14.46 -0.07 8.41
C VAL A 43 15.60 -1.00 8.02
N HIS A 44 15.63 -2.18 8.62
CA HIS A 44 16.58 -3.23 8.28
C HIS A 44 15.93 -4.24 7.33
N THR A 45 16.61 -4.50 6.22
CA THR A 45 16.15 -5.45 5.20
C THR A 45 17.22 -6.50 4.96
N THR A 46 16.80 -7.76 4.82
CA THR A 46 17.67 -8.85 4.39
C THR A 46 17.35 -9.20 2.94
N GLY A 47 18.30 -8.95 2.05
CA GLY A 47 18.17 -9.26 0.63
C GLY A 47 18.42 -10.73 0.30
N PRO A 48 18.14 -11.14 -0.96
CA PRO A 48 18.47 -12.48 -1.44
C PRO A 48 19.95 -12.79 -1.24
N GLY A 49 20.27 -13.94 -0.63
CA GLY A 49 21.64 -14.33 -0.30
C GLY A 49 22.14 -13.86 1.07
N GLY A 50 21.27 -13.29 1.91
CA GLY A 50 21.62 -12.93 3.30
C GLY A 50 22.30 -11.57 3.45
N THR A 51 22.37 -10.77 2.39
CA THR A 51 22.92 -9.41 2.44
C THR A 51 22.01 -8.52 3.28
N ALA A 52 22.50 -8.05 4.43
CA ALA A 52 21.79 -7.09 5.27
C ALA A 52 22.01 -5.66 4.75
N SER A 53 20.94 -4.87 4.72
CA SER A 53 20.96 -3.44 4.44
C SER A 53 20.14 -2.69 5.50
N SER A 54 20.47 -1.42 5.71
CA SER A 54 19.75 -0.52 6.61
C SER A 54 19.57 0.83 5.93
N GLU A 55 18.35 1.38 6.00
CA GLU A 55 18.04 2.70 5.46
C GLU A 55 17.30 3.53 6.50
N LEU A 56 17.72 4.79 6.66
CA LEU A 56 17.11 5.76 7.57
C LEU A 56 15.91 6.43 6.87
N PHE A 57 14.77 6.41 7.54
CA PHE A 57 13.55 7.06 7.11
C PHE A 57 13.15 8.19 8.06
N CYS A 58 12.55 9.22 7.49
CA CYS A 58 12.00 10.37 8.20
C CYS A 58 10.50 10.46 7.93
N LEU A 59 9.69 10.15 8.94
CA LEU A 59 8.24 10.31 8.90
C LEU A 59 7.86 11.67 9.49
N VAL A 60 7.12 12.46 8.72
CA VAL A 60 6.57 13.75 9.15
C VAL A 60 5.05 13.62 9.27
N THR A 61 4.49 14.00 10.42
CA THR A 61 3.06 13.87 10.72
C THR A 61 2.53 15.06 11.52
N ASP A 62 1.23 15.35 11.41
CA ASP A 62 0.50 16.29 12.26
C ASP A 62 -0.12 15.62 13.51
N LEU A 63 0.14 14.32 13.72
CA LEU A 63 -0.22 13.59 14.93
C LEU A 63 0.77 13.90 16.07
N LEU A 64 0.48 14.97 16.82
CA LEU A 64 1.43 15.54 17.80
C LEU A 64 1.45 14.85 19.17
N ASP A 65 0.38 14.14 19.55
CA ASP A 65 0.26 13.48 20.85
C ASP A 65 1.07 12.18 20.90
N ILE A 66 2.10 12.13 21.75
CA ILE A 66 3.03 11.00 21.87
C ILE A 66 2.42 9.79 22.58
N GLU A 67 1.51 10.02 23.52
CA GLU A 67 0.86 8.95 24.28
C GLU A 67 -0.23 8.30 23.43
N LYS A 68 -0.97 9.12 22.68
CA LYS A 68 -2.02 8.63 21.78
C LYS A 68 -1.46 8.00 20.51
N TRP A 69 -0.33 8.50 20.00
CA TRP A 69 0.28 8.05 18.76
C TRP A 69 1.79 7.77 18.96
N PRO A 70 2.15 6.59 19.49
CA PRO A 70 3.54 6.21 19.67
C PRO A 70 4.30 6.20 18.35
N ALA A 71 5.57 6.63 18.38
CA ALA A 71 6.37 6.78 17.16
C ALA A 71 6.61 5.46 16.42
N LEU A 72 6.82 4.38 17.17
CA LEU A 72 7.04 3.05 16.60
C LEU A 72 5.78 2.51 15.90
N ASP A 73 4.60 2.76 16.46
CA ASP A 73 3.32 2.36 15.85
C ASP A 73 3.08 3.13 14.56
N LEU A 74 3.39 4.43 14.54
CA LEU A 74 3.32 5.26 13.34
C LEU A 74 4.32 4.80 12.27
N ALA A 75 5.55 4.43 12.65
CA ALA A 75 6.54 3.89 11.72
C ALA A 75 6.09 2.55 11.12
N CYS A 76 5.51 1.65 11.93
CA CYS A 76 4.93 0.39 11.46
C CYS A 76 3.74 0.64 10.51
N ALA A 77 2.81 1.52 10.87
CA ALA A 77 1.67 1.85 10.03
C ALA A 77 2.10 2.50 8.70
N TYR A 78 3.12 3.35 8.72
CA TYR A 78 3.66 3.95 7.50
C TYR A 78 4.37 2.94 6.60
N ARG A 79 5.04 1.94 7.18
CA ARG A 79 5.54 0.79 6.43
C ARG A 79 4.39 0.03 5.76
N ASP A 80 3.31 -0.26 6.50
CA ASP A 80 2.16 -0.98 5.95
C ASP A 80 1.49 -0.18 4.80
N ARG A 81 1.55 1.15 4.84
CA ARG A 81 1.13 2.03 3.73
C ARG A 81 1.89 1.75 2.43
N TRP A 82 3.15 1.30 2.47
CA TRP A 82 3.88 0.93 1.24
C TRP A 82 3.19 -0.19 0.45
N GLY A 83 2.29 -0.95 1.08
CA GLY A 83 1.38 -1.86 0.38
C GLY A 83 0.55 -1.19 -0.73
N VAL A 84 0.42 0.15 -0.74
CA VAL A 84 -0.24 0.88 -1.83
C VAL A 84 0.44 0.66 -3.18
N GLU A 85 1.76 0.42 -3.23
CA GLU A 85 2.44 0.11 -4.49
C GLU A 85 1.96 -1.22 -5.07
N THR A 86 1.69 -2.20 -4.22
CA THR A 86 1.08 -3.47 -4.59
C THR A 86 -0.32 -3.26 -5.17
N VAL A 87 -1.12 -2.38 -4.56
CA VAL A 87 -2.44 -1.99 -5.08
C VAL A 87 -2.33 -1.37 -6.47
N ILE A 88 -1.40 -0.43 -6.66
CA ILE A 88 -1.13 0.19 -7.95
C ILE A 88 -0.68 -0.86 -8.97
N GLY A 89 0.16 -1.82 -8.56
CA GLY A 89 0.60 -2.96 -9.37
C GLY A 89 -0.58 -3.82 -9.86
N HIS A 90 -1.52 -4.14 -8.97
CA HIS A 90 -2.71 -4.91 -9.32
C HIS A 90 -3.57 -4.24 -10.38
N HIS A 91 -3.79 -2.92 -10.28
CA HIS A 91 -4.58 -2.19 -11.28
C HIS A 91 -3.84 -2.04 -12.61
N LYS A 92 -2.55 -1.70 -12.54
CA LYS A 92 -1.76 -1.43 -13.74
C LYS A 92 -1.37 -2.69 -14.53
N THR A 93 -1.16 -3.80 -13.83
CA THR A 93 -0.52 -5.00 -14.41
C THR A 93 -1.46 -6.19 -14.40
N ASP A 94 -2.03 -6.54 -13.24
CA ASP A 94 -2.78 -7.79 -13.10
C ASP A 94 -4.19 -7.68 -13.71
N LEU A 95 -4.94 -6.62 -13.37
CA LEU A 95 -6.28 -6.38 -13.90
C LEU A 95 -6.26 -5.84 -15.34
N GLY A 96 -5.19 -5.12 -15.71
CA GLY A 96 -5.00 -4.62 -17.06
C GLY A 96 -4.50 -5.68 -18.05
N GLU A 97 -4.24 -6.92 -17.62
CA GLU A 97 -3.60 -7.96 -18.44
C GLU A 97 -2.29 -7.47 -19.10
N GLY A 98 -1.58 -6.55 -18.43
CA GLY A 98 -0.40 -5.87 -18.98
C GLY A 98 -0.67 -4.81 -20.06
N GLN A 99 -1.92 -4.49 -20.36
CA GLN A 99 -2.29 -3.35 -21.22
C GLN A 99 -2.10 -2.04 -20.44
N ALA A 100 -1.16 -1.21 -20.90
CA ALA A 100 -0.85 0.06 -20.25
C ALA A 100 -1.91 1.17 -20.50
N VAL A 101 -2.94 0.91 -21.30
CA VAL A 101 -3.87 1.93 -21.81
C VAL A 101 -5.30 1.43 -21.70
N LEU A 102 -6.16 2.26 -21.09
CA LEU A 102 -7.61 2.07 -21.05
C LEU A 102 -8.21 2.19 -22.45
N ARG A 103 -9.37 1.56 -22.70
CA ARG A 103 -9.92 1.44 -24.06
C ARG A 103 -10.59 2.73 -24.52
N SER A 104 -11.19 3.46 -23.59
CA SER A 104 -11.91 4.72 -23.83
C SER A 104 -10.96 5.84 -24.26
N ARG A 105 -11.47 6.70 -25.14
CA ARG A 105 -10.72 7.84 -25.71
C ARG A 105 -11.27 9.20 -25.28
N ASP A 106 -12.28 9.21 -24.40
CA ASP A 106 -12.85 10.41 -23.79
C ASP A 106 -12.73 10.35 -22.24
N PRO A 107 -12.72 11.50 -21.55
CA PRO A 107 -12.49 11.54 -20.09
C PRO A 107 -13.56 10.82 -19.26
N GLU A 108 -14.81 10.81 -19.71
CA GLU A 108 -15.91 10.19 -18.97
C GLU A 108 -15.82 8.67 -19.04
N GLY A 109 -15.60 8.10 -20.24
CA GLY A 109 -15.36 6.68 -20.43
C GLY A 109 -14.11 6.19 -19.70
N VAL A 110 -13.04 6.99 -19.68
CA VAL A 110 -11.82 6.68 -18.91
C VAL A 110 -12.13 6.61 -17.41
N ALA A 111 -12.90 7.55 -16.87
CA ALA A 111 -13.30 7.53 -15.47
C ALA A 111 -14.17 6.30 -15.17
N GLN A 112 -15.12 5.98 -16.05
CA GLN A 112 -15.97 4.79 -15.91
C GLN A 112 -15.18 3.49 -15.88
N GLU A 113 -14.22 3.31 -16.80
CA GLU A 113 -13.33 2.14 -16.82
C GLU A 113 -12.52 2.02 -15.53
N MET A 114 -11.98 3.14 -15.03
CA MET A 114 -11.25 3.14 -13.77
C MET A 114 -12.14 2.72 -12.59
N TRP A 115 -13.38 3.22 -12.53
CA TRP A 115 -14.34 2.81 -11.49
C TRP A 115 -14.71 1.32 -11.60
N ALA A 116 -14.84 0.79 -12.80
CA ALA A 116 -15.06 -0.64 -13.02
C ALA A 116 -13.88 -1.48 -12.50
N LEU A 117 -12.64 -1.06 -12.77
CA LEU A 117 -11.43 -1.72 -12.26
C LEU A 117 -11.37 -1.69 -10.73
N PHE A 118 -11.67 -0.55 -10.10
CA PHE A 118 -11.75 -0.45 -8.65
C PHE A 118 -12.85 -1.37 -8.07
N ALA A 119 -14.01 -1.46 -8.71
CA ALA A 119 -15.08 -2.35 -8.27
C ALA A 119 -14.66 -3.83 -8.32
N VAL A 120 -13.98 -4.26 -9.40
CA VAL A 120 -13.44 -5.61 -9.54
C VAL A 120 -12.37 -5.88 -8.48
N TYR A 121 -11.43 -4.96 -8.29
CA TYR A 121 -10.40 -5.06 -7.26
C TYR A 121 -11.01 -5.26 -5.86
N GLN A 122 -12.02 -4.48 -5.50
CA GLN A 122 -12.70 -4.59 -4.21
C GLN A 122 -13.48 -5.90 -4.09
N ALA A 123 -14.12 -6.37 -5.17
CA ALA A 123 -14.82 -7.66 -5.17
C ALA A 123 -13.84 -8.82 -4.92
N LEU A 124 -12.68 -8.81 -5.56
CA LEU A 124 -11.62 -9.80 -5.33
C LEU A 124 -11.08 -9.75 -3.90
N HIS A 125 -10.85 -8.56 -3.34
CA HIS A 125 -10.42 -8.44 -1.93
C HIS A 125 -11.46 -8.97 -0.94
N ARG A 126 -12.75 -8.78 -1.22
CA ARG A 126 -13.82 -9.38 -0.41
C ARG A 126 -13.83 -10.90 -0.52
N LEU A 127 -13.58 -11.45 -1.71
CA LEU A 127 -13.46 -12.89 -1.91
C LEU A 127 -12.23 -13.46 -1.17
N MET A 128 -11.09 -12.78 -1.24
CA MET A 128 -9.88 -13.12 -0.48
C MET A 128 -10.17 -13.08 1.02
N GLY A 129 -10.79 -12.02 1.53
CA GLY A 129 -11.16 -11.90 2.95
C GLY A 129 -12.08 -13.02 3.41
N THR A 130 -13.13 -13.33 2.63
CA THR A 130 -14.04 -14.44 2.92
C THR A 130 -13.31 -15.78 2.95
N SER A 131 -12.34 -15.96 2.05
CA SER A 131 -11.52 -17.18 2.00
C SER A 131 -10.55 -17.27 3.18
N ALA A 132 -9.95 -16.15 3.60
CA ALA A 132 -9.11 -16.07 4.79
C ALA A 132 -9.91 -16.46 6.03
N ASP A 133 -11.10 -15.88 6.21
CA ASP A 133 -11.99 -16.20 7.34
C ASP A 133 -12.39 -17.69 7.34
N ALA A 134 -12.71 -18.25 6.17
CA ALA A 134 -13.11 -19.65 6.05
C ALA A 134 -11.97 -20.64 6.32
N THR A 135 -10.72 -20.26 6.04
CA THR A 135 -9.54 -21.12 6.17
C THR A 135 -8.73 -20.86 7.44
N GLY A 136 -8.98 -19.75 8.13
CA GLY A 136 -8.17 -19.27 9.25
C GLY A 136 -6.76 -18.81 8.86
N LEU A 137 -6.48 -18.67 7.56
CA LEU A 137 -5.17 -18.22 7.07
C LEU A 137 -5.07 -16.69 7.12
N PRO A 138 -3.88 -16.12 7.40
CA PRO A 138 -3.70 -14.68 7.33
C PRO A 138 -4.03 -14.15 5.92
N PRO A 139 -4.77 -13.04 5.76
CA PRO A 139 -5.13 -12.50 4.44
C PRO A 139 -3.94 -12.25 3.52
N SER A 140 -2.78 -11.89 4.10
CA SER A 140 -1.52 -11.66 3.37
C SER A 140 -0.96 -12.89 2.66
N THR A 141 -1.43 -14.09 2.98
CA THR A 141 -1.00 -15.35 2.35
C THR A 141 -1.82 -15.73 1.12
N ILE A 142 -2.94 -15.06 0.88
CA ILE A 142 -3.82 -15.33 -0.27
C ILE A 142 -3.33 -14.50 -1.45
N SER A 143 -3.05 -15.16 -2.58
CA SER A 143 -2.53 -14.51 -3.78
C SER A 143 -3.65 -13.84 -4.58
N PHE A 144 -3.56 -12.53 -4.79
CA PHE A 144 -4.50 -11.77 -5.62
C PHE A 144 -4.63 -12.34 -7.05
N ARG A 145 -3.50 -12.68 -7.70
CA ARG A 145 -3.50 -13.22 -9.07
C ARG A 145 -4.22 -14.57 -9.14
N HIS A 146 -4.01 -15.43 -8.15
CA HIS A 146 -4.72 -16.71 -8.10
C HIS A 146 -6.22 -16.47 -7.90
N THR A 147 -6.61 -15.56 -7.01
CA THR A 147 -8.02 -15.21 -6.82
C THR A 147 -8.65 -14.65 -8.10
N LEU A 148 -7.96 -13.80 -8.84
CA LEU A 148 -8.42 -13.29 -10.13
C LEU A 148 -8.66 -14.42 -11.13
N THR A 149 -7.69 -15.33 -11.32
CA THR A 149 -7.85 -16.49 -12.22
C THR A 149 -9.03 -17.36 -11.81
N ALA A 150 -9.14 -17.71 -10.52
CA ALA A 150 -10.24 -18.54 -10.01
C ALA A 150 -11.62 -17.88 -10.21
N ALA A 151 -11.71 -16.56 -10.01
CA ALA A 151 -12.95 -15.82 -10.22
C ALA A 151 -13.34 -15.79 -11.71
N THR A 152 -12.38 -15.55 -12.60
CA THR A 152 -12.60 -15.58 -14.06
C THR A 152 -13.06 -16.96 -14.53
N ASP A 153 -12.41 -18.02 -14.08
CA ASP A 153 -12.77 -19.40 -14.42
C ASP A 153 -14.18 -19.77 -13.95
N SER A 154 -14.56 -19.32 -12.74
CA SER A 154 -15.90 -19.54 -12.20
C SER A 154 -16.99 -18.84 -13.02
N ILE A 155 -16.72 -17.64 -13.55
CA ILE A 155 -17.69 -16.90 -14.38
C ILE A 155 -17.78 -17.55 -15.76
N GLY A 156 -16.65 -17.93 -16.36
CA GLY A 156 -16.64 -18.61 -17.66
C GLY A 156 -17.39 -19.95 -17.64
N ALA A 157 -17.34 -20.67 -16.52
CA ALA A 157 -18.14 -21.88 -16.33
C ALA A 157 -19.65 -21.61 -16.17
N ALA A 158 -20.02 -20.48 -15.56
CA ALA A 158 -21.41 -20.07 -15.38
C ALA A 158 -22.03 -19.46 -16.66
N PHE A 159 -21.19 -18.92 -17.54
CA PHE A 159 -21.57 -18.28 -18.80
C PHE A 159 -20.65 -18.77 -19.93
N PRO A 160 -20.86 -19.99 -20.46
CA PRO A 160 -20.10 -20.46 -21.62
C PRO A 160 -20.40 -19.57 -22.85
N PRO A 161 -19.46 -19.47 -23.82
CA PRO A 161 -19.59 -18.63 -25.00
C PRO A 161 -20.78 -19.01 -25.91
#